data_AF-A0A6I1L2Y7-F1
#
_entry.id   AF-A0A6I1L2Y7-F1
#
_cell.length_a   1.000
_cell.length_b   1.000
_cell.length_c   1.000
_cell.angle_alpha   90.00
_cell.angle_beta   90.00
_cell.angle_gamma   90.00
#
_symmetry.space_group_name_H-M   'P 1'
#
loop_
_entity.id
_entity.type
_entity.pdbx_description
1 polymer ?
#
loop_
_entity_poly.entity_id
_entity_poly.type
_entity_poly.pdbx_seq_one_letter_code
_entity_poly.pdbx_strand_id
1 'polypeptide(L)' 'MLSSRYTYRSLAGMLRTAGGYAKDATPFSEFLWADFFRSRIGSDLIGQLNNRLLSKAMVLARSQEARYLPGWVGPIEN' A
#
# COMPACT_ATOMS: atom_id res chain seq x y z
N MET A 1 -6.38 -7.78 19.67
CA MET A 1 -6.75 -6.66 18.77
C MET A 1 -5.58 -5.85 18.21
N LEU A 2 -4.31 -6.13 18.57
CA LEU A 2 -3.11 -5.45 18.05
C LEU A 2 -2.64 -5.90 16.65
N SER A 3 -3.27 -6.91 16.05
CA SER A 3 -2.78 -7.55 14.81
C SER A 3 -2.91 -6.66 13.56
N SER A 4 -3.99 -5.88 13.45
CA SER A 4 -4.37 -5.19 12.20
C SER A 4 -3.36 -4.14 11.73
N ARG A 5 -2.76 -3.34 12.63
CA ARG A 5 -1.81 -2.27 12.25
C ARG A 5 -0.52 -2.82 11.65
N TYR A 6 -0.02 -3.94 12.18
CA TYR A 6 1.17 -4.60 11.64
C TYR A 6 0.88 -5.19 10.25
N THR A 7 -0.35 -5.67 10.00
CA THR A 7 -0.71 -6.30 8.72
C THR A 7 -0.72 -5.31 7.56
N TYR A 8 -1.22 -4.07 7.74
CA TYR A 8 -1.15 -3.04 6.70
C TYR A 8 0.29 -2.60 6.40
N ARG A 9 1.15 -2.52 7.42
CA ARG A 9 2.58 -2.22 7.23
C ARG A 9 3.29 -3.35 6.47
N SER A 10 2.98 -4.61 6.79
CA SER A 10 3.49 -5.76 6.05
C SER A 10 3.02 -5.74 4.59
N LEU A 11 1.75 -5.39 4.34
CA LEU A 11 1.24 -5.21 2.96
C LEU A 11 2.02 -4.13 2.21
N ALA A 12 2.25 -2.97 2.83
CA ALA A 12 3.05 -1.90 2.22
C ALA A 12 4.48 -2.37 1.91
N GLY A 13 5.13 -3.08 2.85
CA GLY A 13 6.45 -3.68 2.62
C GLY A 13 6.48 -4.68 1.46
N MET A 14 5.50 -5.59 1.41
CA MET A 14 5.36 -6.55 0.30
C MET A 14 5.13 -5.85 -1.03
N LEU A 15 4.27 -4.83 -1.04
CA LEU A 15 3.96 -4.06 -2.23
C LEU A 15 5.19 -3.29 -2.75
N ARG A 16 6.01 -2.73 -1.86
CA ARG A 16 7.29 -2.12 -2.24
C ARG A 16 8.21 -3.12 -2.92
N THR A 17 8.38 -4.30 -2.34
CA THR A 17 9.18 -5.38 -2.93
C THR A 17 8.61 -5.84 -4.28
N ALA A 18 7.29 -5.82 -4.45
CA ALA A 18 6.61 -6.12 -5.70
C ALA A 18 6.60 -4.96 -6.73
N GLY A 19 7.24 -3.83 -6.43
CA GLY A 19 7.33 -2.68 -7.34
C GLY A 19 6.04 -1.85 -7.46
N GLY A 20 5.15 -1.92 -6.47
CA GLY A 20 3.94 -1.08 -6.43
C GLY A 20 4.22 0.39 -6.09
N TYR A 21 5.35 0.66 -5.43
CA TYR A 21 5.90 2.00 -5.25
C TYR A 21 7.42 1.92 -5.08
N ALA A 22 8.12 3.00 -5.44
CA ALA A 22 9.58 3.09 -5.39
C ALA A 22 10.09 3.32 -3.98
N LYS A 23 11.36 2.95 -3.76
CA LYS A 23 12.08 3.42 -2.56
C LYS A 23 12.27 4.93 -2.69
N ASP A 24 11.77 5.66 -1.72
CA ASP A 24 11.92 7.12 -1.62
C ASP A 24 12.84 7.48 -0.43
N ALA A 25 13.38 8.70 -0.43
CA ALA A 25 14.21 9.21 0.67
C ALA A 25 13.40 9.47 1.96
N THR A 26 12.07 9.58 1.85
CA THR A 26 11.16 9.77 2.98
C THR A 26 11.26 8.60 3.97
N PRO A 27 11.73 8.84 5.21
CA PRO A 27 11.76 7.83 6.24
C PRO A 27 10.35 7.29 6.52
N PHE A 28 10.25 5.98 6.81
CA PHE A 28 9.00 5.36 7.25
C PHE A 28 7.82 5.49 6.25
N SER A 29 8.12 5.58 4.95
CA SER A 29 7.09 5.67 3.89
C SER A 29 6.07 4.52 3.95
N GLU A 30 6.44 3.33 4.45
CA GLU A 30 5.51 2.22 4.62
C GLU A 30 4.35 2.53 5.58
N PHE A 31 4.48 3.50 6.49
CA PHE A 31 3.40 3.90 7.39
C PHE A 31 2.37 4.78 6.67
N LEU A 32 2.81 5.65 5.76
CA LEU A 32 1.92 6.45 4.92
C LEU A 32 1.14 5.54 3.96
N TRP A 33 1.82 4.58 3.34
CA TRP A 33 1.19 3.56 2.51
C TRP A 33 0.23 2.67 3.30
N ALA A 34 0.61 2.24 4.51
CA ALA A 34 -0.27 1.47 5.38
C ALA A 34 -1.55 2.23 5.77
N ASP A 35 -1.45 3.54 6.00
CA ASP A 35 -2.60 4.39 6.32
C ASP A 35 -3.53 4.57 5.10
N PHE A 36 -2.95 4.78 3.92
CA PHE A 36 -3.69 4.81 2.66
C PHE A 36 -4.49 3.52 2.44
N PHE A 37 -3.90 2.35 2.68
CA PHE A 37 -4.61 1.08 2.54
C PHE A 37 -5.67 0.85 3.61
N ARG A 38 -5.49 1.37 4.83
CA ARG A 38 -6.47 1.18 5.93
C ARG A 38 -7.84 1.75 5.61
N SER A 39 -7.88 2.89 4.90
CA SER A 39 -9.13 3.52 4.48
C SER A 39 -9.82 2.83 3.29
N ARG A 40 -9.13 1.92 2.59
CA ARG A 40 -9.57 1.35 1.29
C ARG A 40 -9.68 -0.17 1.26
N ILE A 41 -9.02 -0.84 2.19
CA ILE A 41 -9.00 -2.30 2.32
C ILE A 41 -9.56 -2.64 3.69
N GLY A 42 -10.73 -3.27 3.70
CA GLY A 42 -11.40 -3.72 4.92
C GLY A 42 -10.54 -4.67 5.76
N SER A 43 -10.78 -4.64 7.07
CA SER A 43 -10.04 -5.45 8.05
C SER A 43 -10.29 -6.95 7.90
N ASP A 44 -11.38 -7.34 7.24
CA ASP A 44 -11.69 -8.71 6.84
C ASP A 44 -10.72 -9.23 5.76
N LEU A 45 -10.40 -8.38 4.77
CA LEU A 45 -9.49 -8.73 3.67
C LEU A 45 -8.02 -8.73 4.11
N ILE A 46 -7.62 -7.81 4.98
CA ILE A 46 -6.21 -7.67 5.40
C ILE A 46 -5.74 -8.87 6.23
N GLY A 47 -6.66 -9.62 6.86
CA GLY A 47 -6.34 -10.78 7.69
C GLY A 47 -5.62 -11.92 6.95
N GLN A 48 -5.63 -11.92 5.62
CA GLN A 48 -4.90 -12.88 4.78
C GLN A 48 -4.05 -12.14 3.74
N LEU A 49 -2.75 -12.01 4.02
CA LEU A 49 -1.78 -11.45 3.07
C LEU A 49 -1.51 -12.44 1.93
N ASN A 50 -2.37 -12.44 0.92
CA ASN A 50 -2.30 -13.32 -0.24
C ASN A 50 -2.11 -12.54 -1.55
N ASN A 51 -1.86 -13.25 -2.65
CA ASN A 51 -1.63 -12.64 -3.96
C ASN A 51 -2.83 -11.81 -4.45
N ARG A 52 -4.07 -12.18 -4.11
CA ARG A 52 -5.26 -11.41 -4.50
C ARG A 52 -5.27 -10.04 -3.81
N LEU A 53 -4.95 -10.01 -2.53
CA LEU A 53 -4.83 -8.78 -1.77
C LEU A 53 -3.69 -7.91 -2.30
N LEU A 54 -2.54 -8.52 -2.62
CA LEU A 54 -1.41 -7.81 -3.20
C LEU A 54 -1.76 -7.18 -4.56
N SER A 55 -2.46 -7.91 -5.43
CA SER A 55 -2.94 -7.37 -6.71
C SER A 55 -3.91 -6.21 -6.51
N LYS A 56 -4.83 -6.30 -5.54
CA LYS A 56 -5.75 -5.20 -5.20
C LYS A 56 -4.98 -3.97 -4.70
N ALA A 57 -4.00 -4.17 -3.82
CA ALA A 57 -3.14 -3.10 -3.32
C ALA A 57 -2.32 -2.45 -4.46
N MET A 58 -1.88 -3.24 -5.45
CA MET A 58 -1.15 -2.72 -6.62
C MET A 58 -2.01 -1.83 -7.51
N VAL A 59 -3.29 -2.19 -7.72
CA VAL A 59 -4.23 -1.33 -8.46
C VAL A 59 -4.42 0.00 -7.73
N LEU A 60 -4.67 -0.05 -6.41
CA LEU A 60 -4.83 1.16 -5.60
C LEU A 60 -3.56 2.01 -5.59
N ALA A 61 -2.38 1.39 -5.56
CA ALA A 61 -1.11 2.11 -5.52
C ALA A 61 -0.75 2.82 -6.82
N ARG A 62 -1.31 2.38 -7.95
CA ARG A 62 -1.12 3.03 -9.25
C ARG A 62 -2.18 4.07 -9.58
N SER A 63 -3.25 4.19 -8.78
CA SER A 63 -4.31 5.17 -9.05
C SER A 63 -3.87 6.59 -8.72
N GLN A 64 -4.58 7.59 -9.27
CA GLN A 64 -4.36 9.01 -8.94
C GLN A 64 -4.53 9.30 -7.45
N GLU A 65 -5.35 8.52 -6.74
CA GLU A 65 -5.58 8.71 -5.32
C GLU A 65 -4.31 8.52 -4.49
N ALA A 66 -3.34 7.74 -4.97
CA ALA A 66 -2.07 7.52 -4.30
C ALA A 66 -0.98 8.52 -4.71
N ARG A 67 -1.25 9.45 -5.63
CA ARG A 67 -0.25 10.34 -6.24
C ARG A 67 0.51 11.22 -5.24
N TYR A 68 -0.11 11.54 -4.11
CA TYR A 68 0.52 12.32 -3.04
C TYR A 68 1.48 11.51 -2.16
N LEU A 69 1.56 10.18 -2.34
CA LEU A 69 2.38 9.31 -1.51
C LEU A 69 3.82 9.22 -2.02
N PRO A 70 4.82 9.12 -1.11
CA PRO A 70 6.22 8.98 -1.49
C PRO A 70 6.47 7.74 -2.34
N GLY A 71 7.24 7.91 -3.41
CA GLY A 71 7.60 6.84 -4.33
C GLY A 71 6.45 6.35 -5.23
N TRP A 72 5.34 7.08 -5.34
CA TRP A 72 4.27 6.74 -6.28
C TRP A 72 4.78 6.65 -7.73
N VAL A 73 4.34 5.62 -8.45
CA VAL A 73 4.79 5.28 -9.82
C VAL A 73 3.62 5.06 -10.79
N GLY A 74 2.44 5.60 -10.50
CA GLY A 74 1.27 5.50 -11.38
C GLY A 74 1.36 6.41 -12.62
N PRO A 75 0.57 6.13 -13.66
CA PRO A 75 0.42 7.06 -14.78
C PRO A 75 -0.23 8.36 -14.28
N ILE A 76 0.10 9.51 -14.88
CA ILE A 76 -0.60 10.78 -14.62
C ILE A 76 -1.75 10.89 -15.62
N GLU A 77 -2.97 10.92 -15.11
CA GLU A 77 -4.17 11.21 -15.90
C GLU A 77 -4.40 12.73 -15.88
N ASN A 78 -4.64 13.30 -17.06
CA ASN A 78 -4.94 14.73 -17.28
C ASN A 78 -6.45 14.97 -17.27
#